data_AF-A0A1C6DIB2-F1
#
_entry.id   AF-A0A1C6DIB2-F1
#
_cell.length_a   1.000
_cell.length_b   1.000
_cell.length_c   1.000
_cell.angle_alpha   90.00
_cell.angle_beta   90.00
_cell.angle_gamma   90.00
#
_symmetry.space_group_name_H-M   'P 1'
#
loop_
_entity.id
_entity.type
_entity.pdbx_description
1 polymer ?
#
loop_
_entity_poly.entity_id
_entity_poly.type
_entity_poly.pdbx_seq_one_letter_code
_entity_poly.pdbx_strand_id
1 'polypeptide(L)'
;MSITAYKIEAVGHDRTGKDFGYVNIMYRYGNKQSCPRPDQCEKMEVMWADESVYGPPAPGSKVGDFIQTWLMGSWNCGVFTHREIAQRLMDTFTGLKLKELAWFETPREKTLKSGKPRARRAKWLPDREVDLVYLYSDYYIDAREPTSAQTDFFTVTRMDAWGVSTWFMCTTEAAGKLIAMDYDNLSIKETTIVG
;
A
#
# COMPACT_ATOMS: atom_id res chain seq x y z
N MET A 1 -5.76 -21.45 -16.28
CA MET A 1 -6.48 -20.23 -16.66
C MET A 1 -5.63 -19.02 -16.30
N SER A 2 -5.97 -17.82 -16.78
CA SER A 2 -5.23 -16.60 -16.45
C SER A 2 -6.12 -15.37 -16.55
N ILE A 3 -5.78 -14.34 -15.79
CA ILE A 3 -6.40 -13.01 -15.91
C ILE A 3 -5.32 -11.99 -16.29
N THR A 4 -5.64 -11.11 -17.24
CA THR A 4 -4.79 -9.98 -17.63
C THR A 4 -5.52 -8.69 -17.32
N ALA A 5 -4.89 -7.81 -16.55
CA ALA A 5 -5.43 -6.52 -16.13
C ALA A 5 -4.27 -5.59 -15.73
N TYR A 6 -4.57 -4.40 -15.22
CA TYR A 6 -3.55 -3.44 -14.82
C TYR A 6 -3.32 -3.50 -13.32
N LYS A 7 -2.13 -3.93 -12.92
CA LYS A 7 -1.68 -3.96 -11.53
C LYS A 7 -1.32 -2.55 -11.07
N ILE A 8 -1.76 -2.21 -9.86
CA ILE A 8 -1.58 -0.90 -9.23
C ILE A 8 -0.64 -1.05 -8.02
N GLU A 9 0.46 -0.30 -8.01
CA GLU A 9 1.43 -0.32 -6.92
C GLU A 9 1.99 1.07 -6.60
N ALA A 10 2.05 1.41 -5.31
CA ALA A 10 2.78 2.58 -4.87
C ALA A 10 4.30 2.33 -4.96
N VAL A 11 5.02 3.29 -5.53
CA VAL A 11 6.49 3.27 -5.63
C VAL A 11 7.04 4.18 -4.54
N GLY A 12 7.83 3.63 -3.62
CA GLY A 12 8.41 4.37 -2.50
C GLY A 12 9.83 4.90 -2.78
N HIS A 13 10.54 4.36 -3.77
CA HIS A 13 11.84 4.87 -4.19
C HIS A 13 11.89 4.84 -5.72
N ASP A 14 12.14 5.98 -6.34
CA ASP A 14 12.47 6.00 -7.76
C ASP A 14 14.00 5.91 -7.96
N ARG A 15 14.43 5.33 -9.09
CA ARG A 15 15.86 5.22 -9.43
C ARG A 15 16.55 6.58 -9.64
N THR A 16 15.79 7.68 -9.57
CA THR A 16 16.28 9.05 -9.72
C THR A 16 16.56 9.72 -8.36
N GLY A 17 16.36 8.99 -7.25
CA GLY A 17 16.65 9.45 -5.90
C GLY A 17 15.52 10.21 -5.21
N LYS A 18 14.28 10.14 -5.74
CA LYS A 18 13.10 10.61 -4.99
C LYS A 18 12.56 9.46 -4.14
N ASP A 19 12.62 9.68 -2.84
CA ASP A 19 11.97 8.83 -1.85
C ASP A 19 10.56 9.35 -1.56
N PHE A 20 9.57 8.49 -1.70
CA PHE A 20 8.20 8.70 -1.28
C PHE A 20 7.95 7.83 -0.05
N GLY A 21 7.35 8.43 0.99
CA GLY A 21 7.29 7.86 2.33
C GLY A 21 6.80 6.41 2.39
N TYR A 22 7.18 5.75 3.47
CA TYR A 22 6.90 4.34 3.70
C TYR A 22 6.17 4.12 5.02
N VAL A 23 5.19 3.22 5.00
CA VAL A 23 4.50 2.76 6.21
C VAL A 23 4.71 1.27 6.43
N ASN A 24 4.84 0.89 7.69
CA ASN A 24 4.79 -0.48 8.15
C ASN A 24 3.43 -0.79 8.75
N ILE A 25 3.06 -2.07 8.72
CA ILE A 25 1.88 -2.54 9.41
C ILE A 25 2.27 -3.25 10.71
N MET A 26 1.66 -2.82 11.81
CA MET A 26 2.15 -3.09 13.16
C MET A 26 2.19 -4.59 13.49
N TYR A 27 1.19 -5.36 13.05
CA TYR A 27 1.11 -6.80 13.34
C TYR A 27 2.33 -7.61 12.83
N ARG A 28 3.06 -7.12 11.81
CA ARG A 28 4.31 -7.78 11.34
C ARG A 28 5.55 -7.28 12.05
N TYR A 29 5.54 -6.07 12.59
CA TYR A 29 6.69 -5.49 13.25
C TYR A 29 6.94 -6.23 14.58
N GLY A 30 8.05 -6.99 14.65
CA GLY A 30 8.47 -7.73 15.84
C GLY A 30 7.84 -9.11 16.04
N ASN A 31 6.58 -9.32 15.66
CA ASN A 31 5.81 -10.52 16.05
C ASN A 31 5.45 -11.49 14.91
N LYS A 32 5.90 -11.26 13.67
CA LYS A 32 5.70 -12.15 12.49
C LYS A 32 4.25 -12.62 12.24
N GLN A 33 3.24 -11.93 12.76
CA GLN A 33 1.85 -12.34 12.53
C GLN A 33 1.42 -12.06 11.08
N SER A 34 0.43 -12.80 10.60
CA SER A 34 -0.16 -12.60 9.27
C SER A 34 -1.01 -11.34 9.22
N CYS A 35 -1.01 -10.66 8.07
CA CYS A 35 -1.94 -9.56 7.84
C CYS A 35 -3.37 -10.09 7.91
N PRO A 36 -4.22 -9.56 8.80
CA PRO A 36 -5.64 -9.77 8.65
C PRO A 36 -6.10 -9.10 7.35
N ARG A 37 -7.13 -9.66 6.70
CA ARG A 37 -7.66 -9.04 5.49
C ARG A 37 -8.27 -7.67 5.84
N PRO A 38 -8.16 -6.67 4.95
CA PRO A 38 -8.64 -5.32 5.23
C PRO A 38 -10.14 -5.24 5.61
N ASP A 39 -10.97 -6.11 5.04
CA ASP A 39 -12.41 -6.20 5.32
C ASP A 39 -12.73 -6.79 6.71
N GLN A 40 -11.81 -7.51 7.34
CA GLN A 40 -12.01 -8.18 8.63
C GLN A 40 -11.68 -7.32 9.86
N CYS A 41 -10.80 -6.33 9.73
CA CYS A 41 -10.43 -5.44 10.85
C CYS A 41 -11.40 -4.27 11.00
N GLU A 42 -11.35 -3.49 12.08
CA GLU A 42 -12.07 -2.20 12.17
C GLU A 42 -11.21 -1.07 11.59
N LYS A 43 -9.95 -0.97 12.04
CA LYS A 43 -8.91 -0.05 11.55
C LYS A 43 -7.65 -0.82 11.19
N MET A 44 -6.81 -0.23 10.33
CA MET A 44 -5.51 -0.78 10.00
C MET A 44 -4.42 -0.14 10.87
N GLU A 45 -3.78 -0.94 11.71
CA GLU A 45 -2.74 -0.47 12.62
C GLU A 45 -1.41 -0.26 11.90
N VAL A 46 -0.95 0.99 11.83
CA VAL A 46 0.23 1.36 11.05
C VAL A 46 1.19 2.24 11.84
N MET A 47 2.43 2.24 11.37
CA MET A 47 3.48 3.11 11.87
C MET A 47 4.39 3.54 10.71
N TRP A 48 5.03 4.69 10.86
CA TRP A 48 6.06 5.11 9.92
C TRP A 48 7.25 4.14 9.95
N ALA A 49 7.80 3.87 8.78
CA ALA A 49 8.84 2.89 8.66
C ALA A 49 10.23 3.49 8.96
N ASP A 50 10.92 2.91 9.95
CA ASP A 50 12.23 3.36 10.41
C ASP A 50 13.33 3.11 9.37
N GLU A 51 14.36 3.98 9.34
CA GLU A 51 15.55 3.88 8.48
C GLU A 51 16.24 2.51 8.59
N SER A 52 16.14 1.88 9.76
CA SER A 52 16.76 0.59 10.02
C SER A 52 16.12 -0.58 9.29
N VAL A 53 14.89 -0.41 8.79
CA VAL A 53 14.11 -1.46 8.13
C VAL A 53 14.54 -1.66 6.68
N TYR A 54 14.93 -0.58 5.98
CA TYR A 54 15.26 -0.61 4.55
C TYR A 54 16.76 -0.60 4.26
N GLY A 55 17.58 -0.13 5.21
CA GLY A 55 18.98 0.17 4.94
C GLY A 55 19.14 1.47 4.13
N PRO A 56 20.39 1.93 3.88
CA PRO A 56 20.64 3.14 3.10
C PRO A 56 20.30 2.95 1.61
N PRO A 57 19.75 3.97 0.92
CA PRO A 57 19.39 5.30 1.42
C PRO A 57 18.12 5.24 2.29
N ALA A 58 18.18 5.89 3.45
CA ALA A 58 17.06 5.94 4.40
C ALA A 58 15.84 6.62 3.75
N PRO A 59 14.62 6.11 3.95
CA PRO A 59 13.41 6.64 3.32
C PRO A 59 13.26 8.12 3.63
N GLY A 60 13.07 8.91 2.58
CA GLY A 60 12.94 10.36 2.66
C GLY A 60 11.68 10.78 3.40
N SER A 61 11.75 11.97 4.00
CA SER A 61 10.64 12.65 4.69
C SER A 61 9.49 13.07 3.77
N LYS A 62 9.62 12.92 2.45
CA LYS A 62 8.58 13.32 1.49
C LYS A 62 7.46 12.29 1.53
N VAL A 63 6.24 12.76 1.74
CA VAL A 63 5.01 11.97 1.59
C VAL A 63 4.55 12.14 0.15
N GLY A 64 4.51 11.05 -0.62
CA GLY A 64 4.01 11.05 -2.00
C GLY A 64 2.49 11.01 -2.06
N ASP A 65 1.95 11.09 -3.28
CA ASP A 65 0.50 10.91 -3.53
C ASP A 65 0.04 9.58 -2.95
N PHE A 66 0.83 8.52 -3.20
CA PHE A 66 0.68 7.21 -2.61
C PHE A 66 1.84 6.88 -1.69
N ILE A 67 1.64 5.95 -0.77
CA ILE A 67 2.62 5.57 0.24
C ILE A 67 2.89 4.09 0.10
N GLN A 68 4.17 3.75 -0.05
CA GLN A 68 4.55 2.36 -0.21
C GLN A 68 4.47 1.66 1.15
N THR A 69 3.79 0.51 1.16
CA THR A 69 3.72 -0.34 2.33
C THR A 69 4.90 -1.29 2.36
N TRP A 70 5.46 -1.46 3.54
CA TRP A 70 6.31 -2.60 3.86
C TRP A 70 5.55 -3.53 4.79
N LEU A 71 5.81 -4.83 4.62
CA LEU A 71 5.21 -5.89 5.45
C LEU A 71 3.69 -6.06 5.30
N MET A 72 3.06 -5.68 4.18
CA MET A 72 1.69 -6.16 3.88
C MET A 72 1.67 -7.65 3.55
N GLY A 73 2.80 -8.18 3.06
CA GLY A 73 2.95 -9.55 2.62
C GLY A 73 1.94 -9.91 1.54
N SER A 74 1.33 -11.08 1.64
CA SER A 74 0.54 -11.66 0.56
C SER A 74 -0.89 -11.13 0.43
N TRP A 75 -1.30 -10.19 1.30
CA TRP A 75 -2.61 -9.53 1.33
C TRP A 75 -2.54 -8.05 0.91
N ASN A 76 -1.72 -7.76 -0.10
CA ASN A 76 -1.68 -6.43 -0.70
C ASN A 76 -2.87 -6.26 -1.65
N CYS A 77 -3.96 -5.71 -1.12
CA CYS A 77 -5.26 -5.54 -1.80
C CYS A 77 -5.54 -4.07 -2.16
N GLY A 78 -4.55 -3.19 -2.05
CA GLY A 78 -4.76 -1.75 -2.10
C GLY A 78 -3.47 -0.95 -2.00
N VAL A 79 -3.61 0.35 -1.79
CA VAL A 79 -2.52 1.31 -1.64
C VAL A 79 -2.85 2.29 -0.53
N PHE A 80 -1.82 2.79 0.14
CA PHE A 80 -1.98 3.91 1.07
C PHE A 80 -1.90 5.21 0.28
N THR A 81 -2.75 6.17 0.63
CA THR A 81 -2.83 7.45 -0.08
C THR A 81 -3.40 8.52 0.83
N HIS A 82 -3.27 9.78 0.44
CA HIS A 82 -4.01 10.87 1.06
C HIS A 82 -5.52 10.67 0.95
N ARG A 83 -6.27 11.03 2.00
CA ARG A 83 -7.75 10.93 2.00
C ARG A 83 -8.40 11.66 0.84
N GLU A 84 -7.92 12.84 0.51
CA GLU A 84 -8.43 13.63 -0.62
C GLU A 84 -8.29 12.88 -1.95
N ILE A 85 -7.13 12.25 -2.18
CA ILE A 85 -6.89 11.42 -3.37
C ILE A 85 -7.80 10.19 -3.35
N ALA A 86 -7.93 9.51 -2.20
CA ALA A 86 -8.84 8.37 -2.07
C ALA A 86 -10.28 8.73 -2.42
N GLN A 87 -10.77 9.87 -1.90
CA GLN A 87 -12.13 10.33 -2.18
C GLN A 87 -12.31 10.64 -3.66
N ARG A 88 -11.37 11.37 -4.28
CA ARG A 88 -11.40 11.66 -5.72
C ARG A 88 -11.45 10.38 -6.56
N LEU A 89 -10.68 9.36 -6.17
CA LEU A 89 -10.69 8.07 -6.85
C LEU A 89 -12.01 7.32 -6.66
N MET A 90 -12.57 7.31 -5.45
CA MET A 90 -13.86 6.68 -5.16
C MET A 90 -15.03 7.38 -5.86
N ASP A 91 -14.95 8.69 -6.06
CA ASP A 91 -15.96 9.44 -6.81
C ASP A 91 -15.88 9.17 -8.32
N THR A 92 -14.72 8.73 -8.81
CA THR A 92 -14.48 8.47 -10.24
C THR A 92 -14.65 7.00 -10.62
N PHE A 93 -14.32 6.08 -9.72
CA PHE A 93 -14.18 4.66 -10.01
C PHE A 93 -14.99 3.79 -9.04
N THR A 94 -15.48 2.67 -9.57
CA THR A 94 -16.21 1.65 -8.81
C THR A 94 -15.29 0.59 -8.22
N GLY A 95 -15.76 -0.10 -7.17
CA GLY A 95 -15.02 -1.21 -6.55
C GLY A 95 -13.91 -0.77 -5.59
N LEU A 96 -13.84 0.52 -5.25
CA LEU A 96 -12.93 1.05 -4.24
C LEU A 96 -13.61 1.21 -2.89
N LYS A 97 -12.86 0.92 -1.83
CA LYS A 97 -13.24 1.12 -0.43
C LYS A 97 -12.09 1.77 0.33
N LEU A 98 -12.46 2.45 1.42
CA LEU A 98 -11.51 3.13 2.30
C LEU A 98 -11.45 2.41 3.64
N LYS A 99 -10.23 2.26 4.15
CA LYS A 99 -9.96 1.78 5.50
C LYS A 99 -9.26 2.85 6.31
N GLU A 100 -9.81 3.13 7.48
CA GLU A 100 -9.20 4.04 8.45
C GLU A 100 -7.94 3.44 9.08
N LEU A 101 -7.01 4.32 9.40
CA LEU A 101 -5.73 3.96 10.01
C LEU A 101 -5.77 4.20 11.52
N ALA A 102 -5.13 3.30 12.27
CA ALA A 102 -4.80 3.50 13.68
C ALA A 102 -3.30 3.71 13.79
N TRP A 103 -2.88 4.96 14.02
CA TRP A 103 -1.46 5.32 14.08
C TRP A 103 -0.86 4.96 15.44
N PHE A 104 0.24 4.20 15.40
CA PHE A 104 1.03 3.89 16.58
C PHE A 104 2.30 4.72 16.62
N GLU A 105 2.68 5.11 17.84
CA GLU A 105 3.96 5.77 18.05
C GLU A 105 5.10 4.82 17.69
N THR A 106 6.04 5.28 16.88
CA THR A 106 7.18 4.46 16.50
C THR A 106 8.23 4.54 17.61
N PRO A 107 8.62 3.45 18.30
CA PRO A 107 9.59 3.54 19.40
C PRO A 107 10.93 4.20 18.99
N ARG A 108 11.30 4.03 17.71
CA ARG A 108 12.50 4.59 17.07
C ARG A 108 12.43 6.08 16.77
N GLU A 109 11.26 6.69 16.90
CA GLU A 109 11.06 8.14 16.83
C GLU A 109 11.72 8.86 18.01
N LYS A 110 11.54 8.33 19.23
CA LYS A 110 12.09 8.92 20.47
C LYS A 110 13.38 8.27 20.93
N THR A 111 13.69 7.04 20.50
CA THR A 111 14.87 6.30 20.97
C THR A 111 15.77 5.78 19.84
N LEU A 112 17.08 5.85 20.05
CA LEU A 112 18.09 5.29 19.14
C LEU A 112 18.15 3.76 19.24
N LYS A 113 18.83 3.11 18.29
CA LYS A 113 19.16 1.67 18.36
C LYS A 113 19.80 1.26 19.69
N SER A 114 20.61 2.15 20.28
CA SER A 114 21.28 1.96 21.57
C SER A 114 20.37 2.13 22.80
N GLY A 115 19.09 2.45 22.64
CA GLY A 115 18.15 2.71 23.73
C GLY A 115 18.25 4.12 24.34
N LYS A 116 19.22 4.95 23.90
CA LYS A 116 19.33 6.35 24.33
C LYS A 116 18.22 7.21 23.70
N PRO A 117 17.74 8.25 24.39
CA PRO A 117 16.83 9.24 23.79
C PRO A 117 17.45 9.89 22.55
N ARG A 118 16.63 10.15 21.53
CA ARG A 118 17.04 10.93 20.35
C ARG A 118 17.03 12.41 20.70
N ALA A 119 18.15 13.09 20.45
CA ALA A 119 18.27 14.54 20.65
C ALA A 119 17.61 15.37 19.53
N ARG A 120 17.35 14.75 18.37
CA ARG A 120 16.74 15.38 17.20
C ARG A 120 15.68 14.46 16.62
N ARG A 121 14.66 15.06 16.01
CA ARG A 121 13.61 14.36 15.26
C ARG A 121 14.23 13.43 14.22
N ALA A 122 13.64 12.25 14.04
CA ALA A 122 14.09 11.30 13.03
C ALA A 122 13.83 11.86 11.62
N LYS A 123 14.83 11.77 10.73
CA LYS A 123 14.77 12.34 9.38
C LYS A 123 13.80 11.61 8.44
N TRP A 124 13.46 10.37 8.75
CA TRP A 124 12.54 9.54 7.96
C TRP A 124 11.07 9.79 8.28
N LEU A 125 10.77 10.60 9.30
CA LEU A 125 9.40 10.98 9.61
C LEU A 125 8.96 12.14 8.70
N PRO A 126 7.69 12.18 8.26
CA PRO A 126 7.13 13.30 7.50
C PRO A 126 7.28 14.63 8.21
N ASP A 127 7.58 15.74 7.53
CA ASP A 127 7.77 17.03 8.21
C ASP A 127 6.50 17.58 8.89
N ARG A 128 5.32 17.08 8.49
CA ARG A 128 4.01 17.43 9.04
C ARG A 128 3.15 16.18 9.20
N GLU A 129 2.13 16.27 10.02
CA GLU A 129 1.07 15.26 10.04
C GLU A 129 0.40 15.15 8.67
N VAL A 130 0.02 13.93 8.30
CA VAL A 130 -0.62 13.62 7.03
C VAL A 130 -1.81 12.71 7.28
N ASP A 131 -2.96 13.07 6.69
CA ASP A 131 -4.17 12.26 6.72
C ASP A 131 -4.10 11.23 5.60
N LEU A 132 -3.72 10.01 5.99
CA LEU A 132 -3.62 8.87 5.10
C LEU A 132 -4.70 7.86 5.40
N VAL A 133 -5.09 7.15 4.37
CA VAL A 133 -6.05 6.05 4.41
C VAL A 133 -5.53 4.89 3.57
N TYR A 134 -6.05 3.69 3.82
CA TYR A 134 -5.78 2.56 2.95
C TYR A 134 -6.95 2.38 1.98
N LEU A 135 -6.69 2.66 0.71
CA LEU A 135 -7.62 2.54 -0.40
C LEU A 135 -7.47 1.15 -1.01
N TYR A 136 -8.54 0.36 -1.05
CA TYR A 136 -8.48 -1.05 -1.43
C TYR A 136 -9.72 -1.49 -2.21
N SER A 137 -9.68 -2.70 -2.75
CA SER A 137 -10.87 -3.37 -3.28
C SER A 137 -11.14 -4.67 -2.53
N ASP A 138 -12.40 -4.89 -2.17
CA ASP A 138 -12.90 -6.16 -1.64
C ASP A 138 -13.69 -6.97 -2.67
N TYR A 139 -13.64 -6.58 -3.95
CA TYR A 139 -14.13 -7.41 -5.04
C TYR A 139 -13.04 -8.39 -5.45
N TYR A 140 -13.21 -9.66 -5.10
CA TYR A 140 -12.17 -10.67 -5.31
C TYR A 140 -12.42 -11.52 -6.56
N ILE A 141 -11.37 -11.71 -7.37
CA ILE A 141 -11.38 -12.63 -8.52
C ILE A 141 -10.33 -13.72 -8.29
N ASP A 142 -10.70 -15.00 -8.40
CA ASP A 142 -9.73 -16.11 -8.33
C ASP A 142 -9.04 -16.26 -9.69
N ALA A 143 -7.71 -16.18 -9.73
CA ALA A 143 -6.93 -16.34 -10.96
C ALA A 143 -7.09 -17.73 -11.60
N ARG A 144 -7.47 -18.75 -10.83
CA ARG A 144 -7.71 -20.13 -11.30
C ARG A 144 -9.03 -20.26 -12.05
N GLU A 145 -10.01 -19.44 -11.68
CA GLU A 145 -11.36 -19.42 -12.24
C GLU A 145 -11.78 -17.96 -12.51
N PRO A 146 -11.10 -17.28 -13.46
CA PRO A 146 -11.28 -15.85 -13.63
C PRO A 146 -12.67 -15.54 -14.20
N THR A 147 -13.38 -14.65 -13.53
CA THR A 147 -14.62 -14.03 -14.00
C THR A 147 -14.34 -12.65 -14.57
N SER A 148 -15.25 -12.14 -15.40
CA SER A 148 -15.18 -10.75 -15.86
C SER A 148 -15.34 -9.80 -14.67
N ALA A 149 -14.48 -8.79 -14.59
CA ALA A 149 -14.59 -7.74 -13.58
C ALA A 149 -15.91 -6.97 -13.75
N GLN A 150 -16.64 -6.81 -12.64
CA GLN A 150 -17.89 -6.03 -12.59
C GLN A 150 -17.67 -4.60 -12.08
N THR A 151 -16.45 -4.30 -11.64
CA THR A 151 -16.02 -3.03 -11.07
C THR A 151 -14.74 -2.57 -11.73
N ASP A 152 -14.46 -1.27 -11.64
CA ASP A 152 -13.23 -0.67 -12.17
C ASP A 152 -11.99 -1.21 -11.44
N PHE A 153 -12.08 -1.34 -10.12
CA PHE A 153 -11.02 -1.88 -9.27
C PHE A 153 -11.46 -3.20 -8.62
N PHE A 154 -10.50 -4.12 -8.51
CA PHE A 154 -10.68 -5.46 -7.94
C PHE A 154 -9.36 -6.02 -7.39
N THR A 155 -9.48 -7.05 -6.58
CA THR A 155 -8.33 -7.80 -6.04
C THR A 155 -8.30 -9.18 -6.67
N VAL A 156 -7.27 -9.47 -7.46
CA VAL A 156 -7.00 -10.84 -7.92
C VAL A 156 -6.39 -11.63 -6.78
N THR A 157 -6.86 -12.85 -6.57
CA THR A 157 -6.32 -13.79 -5.59
C THR A 157 -5.87 -15.05 -6.27
N ARG A 158 -4.83 -15.67 -5.73
CA ARG A 158 -4.40 -17.02 -6.13
C ARG A 158 -3.98 -17.78 -4.89
N MET A 159 -4.60 -18.94 -4.68
CA MET A 159 -4.19 -19.90 -3.66
C MET A 159 -3.17 -20.86 -4.25
N ASP A 160 -2.01 -20.97 -3.63
CA ASP A 160 -1.00 -21.99 -3.92
C ASP A 160 -0.59 -22.75 -2.65
N ALA A 161 0.35 -23.69 -2.76
CA ALA A 161 0.80 -24.52 -1.65
C ALA A 161 1.44 -23.73 -0.48
N TRP A 162 1.81 -22.47 -0.71
CA TRP A 162 2.48 -21.59 0.26
C TRP A 162 1.56 -20.50 0.83
N GLY A 163 0.33 -20.38 0.31
CA GLY A 163 -0.70 -19.49 0.84
C GLY A 163 -1.49 -18.77 -0.25
N VAL A 164 -2.09 -17.63 0.12
CA VAL A 164 -2.81 -16.76 -0.82
C VAL A 164 -1.93 -15.60 -1.22
N SER A 165 -1.74 -15.41 -2.51
CA SER A 165 -1.19 -14.18 -3.09
C SER A 165 -2.33 -13.28 -3.58
N THR A 166 -2.19 -11.98 -3.39
CA THR A 166 -3.14 -10.99 -3.91
C THR A 166 -2.47 -9.93 -4.78
N TRP A 167 -3.24 -9.41 -5.74
CA TRP A 167 -2.85 -8.30 -6.59
C TRP A 167 -4.00 -7.29 -6.65
N PHE A 168 -3.73 -6.05 -6.28
CA PHE A 168 -4.66 -4.95 -6.49
C PHE A 168 -4.59 -4.50 -7.95
N MET A 169 -5.73 -4.59 -8.64
CA MET A 169 -5.79 -4.42 -10.08
C MET A 169 -6.99 -3.55 -10.49
N CYS A 170 -6.93 -3.04 -11.71
CA CYS A 170 -8.04 -2.34 -12.34
C CYS A 170 -8.22 -2.74 -13.81
N THR A 171 -9.39 -2.40 -14.36
CA THR A 171 -9.72 -2.62 -15.78
C THR A 171 -8.87 -1.74 -16.69
N THR A 172 -8.81 -2.08 -17.98
CA THR A 172 -8.10 -1.27 -19.00
C THR A 172 -8.65 0.16 -19.10
N GLU A 173 -9.97 0.34 -19.01
CA GLU A 173 -10.59 1.67 -19.05
C GLU A 173 -10.21 2.49 -17.81
N ALA A 174 -10.27 1.87 -16.62
CA ALA A 174 -9.87 2.52 -15.38
C ALA A 174 -8.39 2.91 -15.38
N ALA A 175 -7.52 2.03 -15.88
CA ALA A 175 -6.10 2.30 -16.04
C ALA A 175 -5.84 3.52 -16.92
N GLY A 176 -6.53 3.64 -18.06
CA GLY A 176 -6.41 4.80 -18.95
C GLY A 176 -6.77 6.12 -18.26
N LYS A 177 -7.90 6.15 -17.54
CA LYS A 177 -8.32 7.33 -16.76
C LYS A 177 -7.34 7.64 -15.62
N LEU A 178 -6.85 6.62 -14.93
CA LEU A 178 -5.93 6.77 -13.80
C LEU A 178 -4.56 7.28 -14.24
N ILE A 179 -4.03 6.81 -15.37
CA ILE A 179 -2.79 7.34 -15.99
C ILE A 179 -2.96 8.83 -16.32
N ALA A 180 -4.11 9.23 -16.85
CA ALA A 180 -4.39 10.63 -17.17
C ALA A 180 -4.51 11.54 -15.93
N MET A 181 -4.63 10.99 -14.72
CA MET A 181 -4.61 11.77 -13.48
C MET A 181 -3.18 12.16 -13.04
N ASP A 182 -2.14 11.55 -13.61
CA ASP A 182 -0.72 11.94 -13.47
C ASP A 182 -0.19 12.00 -12.02
N TYR A 183 -0.37 10.93 -11.25
CA TYR A 183 0.18 10.82 -9.90
C TYR A 183 1.68 10.46 -9.90
N ASP A 184 2.45 11.15 -9.07
CA ASP A 184 3.93 11.14 -9.06
C ASP A 184 4.53 9.73 -8.89
N ASN A 185 3.89 8.88 -8.08
CA ASN A 185 4.50 7.65 -7.58
C ASN A 185 3.56 6.44 -7.57
N LEU A 186 2.64 6.40 -8.54
CA LEU A 186 1.76 5.25 -8.77
C LEU A 186 2.19 4.49 -10.03
N SER A 187 2.60 3.23 -9.85
CA SER A 187 2.89 2.32 -10.96
C SER A 187 1.61 1.64 -11.42
N ILE A 188 1.31 1.77 -12.71
CA ILE A 188 0.17 1.14 -13.39
C ILE A 188 0.74 0.29 -14.52
N LYS A 189 0.65 -1.05 -14.41
CA LYS A 189 1.27 -1.97 -15.37
C LYS A 189 0.34 -3.10 -15.75
N GLU A 190 0.17 -3.33 -17.04
CA GLU A 190 -0.48 -4.54 -17.52
C GLU A 190 0.27 -5.77 -16.99
N THR A 191 -0.47 -6.71 -16.43
CA THR A 191 0.07 -7.88 -15.76
C THR A 191 -0.87 -9.06 -15.98
N THR A 192 -0.30 -10.19 -16.38
CA THR A 192 -1.01 -11.46 -16.48
C THR A 192 -0.74 -12.31 -15.25
N ILE A 193 -1.79 -12.70 -14.55
CA ILE A 193 -1.73 -13.63 -13.42
C ILE A 193 -2.24 -14.98 -13.88
N VAL A 194 -1.37 -15.98 -13.81
CA VAL A 194 -1.72 -17.39 -14.08
C VAL A 194 -2.23 -18.01 -12.79
N GLY A 195 -3.40 -18.65 -12.88
CA GLY A 195 -4.03 -19.41 -11.82
C GLY A 195 -3.35 -20.74 -11.54
#